data_AF-A0A536JH16-F1
#
_entry.id   AF-A0A536JH16-F1
#
_cell.length_a   1.000
_cell.length_b   1.000
_cell.length_c   1.000
_cell.angle_alpha   90.00
_cell.angle_beta   90.00
_cell.angle_gamma   90.00
#
_symmetry.space_group_name_H-M   'P 1'
#
loop_
_entity.id
_entity.type
_entity.pdbx_description
1 polymer ?
#
loop_
_entity_poly.entity_id
_entity_poly.type
_entity_poly.pdbx_seq_one_letter_code
_entity_poly.pdbx_strand_id
1 'polypeptide(L)'
;MELRPRDLQPGPHSAARRCERRVRAVASAAEVQLAHVPAVRADAAAVAPLLRCESSRHDRLRSCAIPDPTVRGRERLAVLHRVQQTVRYLGPSGADDRHATETARILRQLGADEELVVAGILHDSAKPANTLLWHRVAGVILESLAPRVRGRLASGDSTFARYLDHARRGAELARADGASERVVRLIARHHQRPITEDERLLARADREALP
;
A
#
# COMPACT_ATOMS: atom_id res chain seq x y z
N MET A 1 22.40 53.07 9.64
CA MET A 1 21.48 52.17 10.36
C MET A 1 21.23 50.97 9.45
N GLU A 2 22.10 49.97 9.52
CA GLU A 2 22.09 48.78 8.66
C GLU A 2 21.23 47.69 9.29
N LEU A 3 20.31 47.10 8.53
CA LEU A 3 19.51 45.94 8.94
C LEU A 3 20.08 44.68 8.27
N ARG A 4 20.63 43.76 9.09
CA ARG A 4 21.01 42.41 8.66
C ARG A 4 19.76 41.53 8.47
N PRO A 5 19.67 40.73 7.40
CA PRO A 5 18.65 39.70 7.27
C PRO A 5 19.03 38.49 8.15
N ARG A 6 18.14 38.11 9.07
CA ARG A 6 18.24 36.87 9.84
C ARG A 6 17.69 35.70 9.02
N ASP A 7 18.39 34.59 9.15
CA ASP A 7 18.22 33.32 8.46
C ASP A 7 16.79 32.75 8.55
N LEU A 8 16.16 32.58 7.39
CA LEU A 8 15.05 31.64 7.19
C LEU A 8 15.65 30.27 6.85
N GLN A 9 16.10 29.52 7.87
CA GLN A 9 16.28 28.07 7.70
C GLN A 9 14.94 27.37 7.99
N PRO A 10 14.33 26.66 7.02
CA PRO A 10 13.22 25.78 7.31
C PRO A 10 13.73 24.60 8.16
N GLY A 11 13.21 24.48 9.38
CA GLY A 11 13.52 23.36 10.27
C GLY A 11 13.18 22.01 9.61
N PRO A 12 13.96 20.95 9.88
CA PRO A 12 13.80 19.67 9.21
C PRO A 12 12.41 19.07 9.46
N HIS A 13 11.76 18.66 8.36
CA HIS A 13 10.40 18.14 8.30
C HIS A 13 10.24 16.93 9.25
N SER A 14 9.26 16.97 10.15
CA SER A 14 9.02 15.93 11.19
C SER A 14 8.75 14.51 10.64
N ALA A 15 8.40 14.39 9.36
CA ALA A 15 8.27 13.12 8.65
C ALA A 15 9.64 12.46 8.38
N ALA A 16 10.67 13.24 8.01
CA ALA A 16 12.02 12.74 7.76
C ALA A 16 12.63 12.12 9.04
N ARG A 17 12.44 12.78 10.19
CA ARG A 17 12.89 12.25 11.50
C ARG A 17 12.17 10.98 11.95
N ARG A 18 11.01 10.64 11.37
CA ARG A 18 10.30 9.37 11.63
C ARG A 18 10.81 8.26 10.73
N CYS A 19 11.05 8.54 9.45
CA CYS A 19 11.68 7.58 8.52
C CYS A 19 13.08 7.19 9.00
N GLU A 20 13.93 8.17 9.35
CA GLU A 20 15.30 7.91 9.84
C GLU A 20 15.33 6.99 11.09
N ARG A 21 14.41 7.18 12.04
CA ARG A 21 14.33 6.31 13.22
C ARG A 21 13.90 4.90 12.89
N ARG A 22 12.97 4.73 11.94
CA ARG A 22 12.49 3.41 11.50
C ARG A 22 13.57 2.65 10.73
N VAL A 23 14.28 3.30 9.81
CA VAL A 23 15.37 2.67 9.05
C VAL A 23 16.50 2.22 9.96
N ARG A 24 16.89 3.07 10.94
CA ARG A 24 17.96 2.72 11.90
C ARG A 24 17.58 1.54 12.81
N ALA A 25 16.31 1.41 13.17
CA ALA A 25 15.82 0.28 13.97
C ALA A 25 15.83 -1.05 13.20
N VAL A 26 15.52 -1.03 11.90
CA VAL A 26 15.55 -2.22 11.03
C VAL A 26 16.99 -2.66 10.75
N ALA A 27 17.91 -1.72 10.49
CA ALA A 27 19.33 -2.03 10.30
C ALA A 27 19.96 -2.73 11.51
N SER A 28 19.59 -2.32 12.73
CA SER A 28 20.07 -2.96 13.97
C SER A 28 19.50 -4.37 14.20
N ALA A 29 18.37 -4.71 13.58
CA ALA A 29 17.77 -6.04 13.68
C ALA A 29 18.31 -7.01 12.61
N ALA A 30 18.81 -6.49 11.48
CA ALA A 30 19.34 -7.27 10.37
C ALA A 30 20.76 -7.82 10.61
N GLU A 31 21.50 -7.32 11.60
CA GLU A 31 22.88 -7.77 11.88
C GLU A 31 23.00 -9.12 12.61
N VAL A 32 21.88 -9.79 12.93
CA VAL A 32 21.90 -11.08 13.63
C VAL A 32 21.08 -12.13 12.88
N GLN A 33 21.69 -12.78 11.88
CA GLN A 33 21.61 -14.23 11.57
C GLN A 33 22.01 -14.52 10.12
N LEU A 34 23.31 -14.70 9.91
CA LEU A 34 23.86 -15.46 8.77
C LEU A 34 23.86 -16.94 9.16
N ALA A 35 22.98 -17.74 8.55
CA ALA A 35 23.10 -19.19 8.54
C ALA A 35 22.69 -19.77 7.18
N HIS A 36 23.63 -20.53 6.61
CA HIS A 36 23.63 -21.24 5.34
C HIS A 36 22.39 -22.10 5.05
N VAL A 37 21.88 -22.07 3.80
CA VAL A 37 21.10 -23.16 3.19
C VAL A 37 21.49 -23.31 1.70
N PRO A 38 21.72 -24.53 1.18
CA PRO A 38 22.22 -24.77 -0.18
C PRO A 38 21.12 -24.82 -1.26
N ALA A 39 21.51 -24.53 -2.49
CA ALA A 39 20.68 -24.40 -3.68
C ALA A 39 20.15 -25.75 -4.23
N VAL A 40 18.89 -25.75 -4.69
CA VAL A 40 18.30 -26.85 -5.47
C VAL A 40 17.92 -26.32 -6.87
N ARG A 41 18.50 -26.93 -7.90
CA ARG A 41 18.13 -26.78 -9.32
C ARG A 41 16.99 -27.73 -9.66
N ALA A 42 16.11 -27.33 -10.58
CA ALA A 42 15.37 -28.25 -11.44
C ALA A 42 15.27 -27.67 -12.86
N ASP A 43 15.44 -28.59 -13.80
CA ASP A 43 15.74 -28.42 -15.22
C ASP A 43 14.48 -28.30 -16.09
N ALA A 44 14.68 -27.83 -17.32
CA ALA A 44 13.71 -27.60 -18.37
C ALA A 44 13.33 -28.86 -19.18
N ALA A 45 12.43 -28.65 -20.15
CA ALA A 45 11.92 -29.54 -21.21
C ALA A 45 10.55 -30.18 -20.86
N ALA A 46 9.54 -30.25 -21.74
CA ALA A 46 9.55 -30.21 -23.19
C ALA A 46 8.11 -30.11 -23.79
N VAL A 47 8.05 -29.57 -25.03
CA VAL A 47 7.14 -29.84 -26.16
C VAL A 47 5.62 -29.54 -26.09
N ALA A 48 5.22 -28.53 -26.86
CA ALA A 48 3.98 -28.52 -27.65
C ALA A 48 4.35 -28.96 -29.09
N PRO A 49 3.44 -29.46 -29.99
CA PRO A 49 2.47 -28.54 -30.59
C PRO A 49 1.18 -29.13 -31.26
N LEU A 50 0.30 -28.20 -31.66
CA LEU A 50 -0.71 -28.23 -32.75
C LEU A 50 -2.01 -29.07 -32.61
N LEU A 51 -3.16 -28.39 -32.70
CA LEU A 51 -4.00 -28.38 -33.92
C LEU A 51 -4.95 -27.16 -33.96
N ARG A 52 -5.19 -26.72 -35.20
CA ARG A 52 -5.93 -25.52 -35.64
C ARG A 52 -7.43 -25.78 -35.84
N CYS A 53 -8.11 -24.66 -36.18
CA CYS A 53 -9.42 -24.48 -36.83
C CYS A 53 -10.60 -24.29 -35.87
N GLU A 54 -11.52 -23.35 -36.06
CA GLU A 54 -11.64 -22.25 -37.02
C GLU A 54 -12.67 -21.24 -36.49
N SER A 55 -12.72 -20.10 -37.14
CA SER A 55 -13.63 -18.96 -37.00
C SER A 55 -15.10 -19.25 -36.63
N SER A 56 -15.64 -18.38 -35.78
CA SER A 56 -17.00 -17.86 -35.95
C SER A 56 -17.06 -16.40 -35.47
N ARG A 57 -17.00 -15.48 -36.44
CA ARG A 57 -17.52 -14.12 -36.29
C ARG A 57 -19.03 -14.24 -36.14
N HIS A 58 -19.58 -13.80 -35.01
CA HIS A 58 -20.94 -13.28 -34.97
C HIS A 58 -20.96 -11.99 -34.15
N ASP A 59 -21.69 -11.05 -34.74
CA ASP A 59 -21.85 -9.66 -34.36
C ASP A 59 -22.44 -9.46 -32.96
N ARG A 60 -22.01 -8.34 -32.37
CA ARG A 60 -22.71 -7.44 -31.46
C ARG A 60 -24.01 -7.93 -30.82
N LEU A 61 -23.93 -8.19 -29.52
CA LEU A 61 -24.80 -7.54 -28.54
C LEU A 61 -23.95 -7.18 -27.32
N ARG A 62 -23.70 -5.87 -27.13
CA ARG A 62 -23.27 -5.37 -25.81
C ARG A 62 -24.46 -5.58 -24.87
N SER A 63 -24.47 -6.71 -24.19
CA SER A 63 -25.23 -6.87 -22.96
C SER A 63 -24.63 -5.93 -21.93
N CYS A 64 -25.26 -4.76 -21.77
CA CYS A 64 -25.20 -4.03 -20.51
C CYS A 64 -25.83 -4.96 -19.47
N ALA A 65 -25.05 -5.88 -18.91
CA ALA A 65 -25.45 -6.65 -17.75
C ALA A 65 -25.82 -5.64 -16.68
N ILE A 66 -27.12 -5.53 -16.37
CA ILE A 66 -27.58 -4.76 -15.21
C ILE A 66 -26.92 -5.44 -14.02
N PRO A 67 -26.02 -4.77 -13.29
CA PRO A 67 -25.30 -5.39 -12.19
C PRO A 67 -26.32 -5.89 -11.17
N ASP A 68 -26.22 -7.18 -10.86
CA ASP A 68 -27.09 -7.89 -9.93
C ASP A 68 -27.20 -7.09 -8.61
N PRO A 69 -28.42 -6.72 -8.16
CA PRO A 69 -28.62 -5.99 -6.91
C PRO A 69 -28.01 -6.70 -5.70
N THR A 70 -27.86 -8.03 -5.73
CA THR A 70 -27.22 -8.80 -4.65
C THR A 70 -25.71 -8.58 -4.57
N VAL A 71 -25.04 -8.34 -5.70
CA VAL A 71 -23.61 -8.02 -5.76
C VAL A 71 -23.37 -6.62 -5.21
N ARG A 72 -24.20 -5.64 -5.61
CA ARG A 72 -24.16 -4.28 -5.05
C ARG A 72 -24.44 -4.24 -3.54
N GLY A 73 -25.35 -5.09 -3.05
CA GLY A 73 -25.64 -5.24 -1.62
C GLY A 73 -24.42 -5.74 -0.83
N ARG A 74 -23.73 -6.77 -1.35
CA ARG A 74 -22.51 -7.33 -0.75
C ARG A 74 -21.35 -6.35 -0.74
N GLU A 75 -21.13 -5.61 -1.83
CA GLU A 75 -20.10 -4.56 -1.90
C GLU A 75 -20.32 -3.47 -0.86
N ARG A 76 -21.56 -2.99 -0.71
CA ARG A 76 -21.90 -1.98 0.31
C ARG A 76 -21.65 -2.49 1.72
N LEU A 77 -22.01 -3.73 2.02
CA LEU A 77 -21.76 -4.33 3.34
C LEU A 77 -20.26 -4.44 3.63
N ALA A 78 -19.45 -4.82 2.63
CA ALA A 78 -18.00 -4.86 2.76
C ALA A 78 -17.39 -3.47 3.01
N VAL A 79 -17.89 -2.44 2.33
CA VAL A 79 -17.47 -1.03 2.57
C VAL A 79 -17.84 -0.59 3.98
N LEU A 80 -19.06 -0.88 4.45
CA LEU A 80 -19.49 -0.54 5.81
C LEU A 80 -18.62 -1.23 6.86
N HIS A 81 -18.31 -2.51 6.67
CA HIS A 81 -17.41 -3.24 7.55
C HIS A 81 -16.03 -2.57 7.59
N ARG A 82 -15.46 -2.23 6.43
CA ARG A 82 -14.17 -1.54 6.34
C ARG A 82 -14.19 -0.17 7.03
N VAL A 83 -15.27 0.59 6.87
CA VAL A 83 -15.45 1.88 7.56
C VAL A 83 -15.49 1.68 9.08
N GLN A 84 -16.22 0.69 9.57
CA GLN A 84 -16.30 0.39 11.01
C GLN A 84 -14.93 0.01 11.58
N GLN A 85 -14.16 -0.85 10.90
CA GLN A 85 -12.80 -1.20 11.29
C GLN A 85 -11.90 0.05 11.34
N THR A 86 -11.95 0.89 10.29
CA THR A 86 -11.18 2.13 10.22
C THR A 86 -11.47 3.07 11.39
N VAL A 87 -12.75 3.25 11.73
CA VAL A 87 -13.16 4.12 12.85
C VAL A 87 -12.66 3.58 14.18
N ARG A 88 -12.80 2.27 14.42
CA ARG A 88 -12.41 1.65 15.70
C ARG A 88 -10.90 1.66 15.92
N TYR A 89 -10.12 1.33 14.89
CA TYR A 89 -8.70 1.05 15.05
C TYR A 89 -7.80 2.23 14.72
N LEU A 90 -8.22 3.13 13.81
CA LEU A 90 -7.43 4.26 13.36
C LEU A 90 -7.86 5.61 13.95
N GLY A 91 -8.81 5.62 14.89
CA GLY A 91 -9.19 6.78 15.67
C GLY A 91 -8.16 7.22 16.73
N PRO A 92 -7.59 6.30 17.53
CA PRO A 92 -6.66 6.66 18.61
C PRO A 92 -5.28 7.12 18.12
N SER A 93 -4.58 7.94 18.91
CA SER A 93 -3.20 8.35 18.65
C SER A 93 -2.25 7.16 18.47
N GLY A 94 -1.29 7.29 17.54
CA GLY A 94 -0.31 6.24 17.22
C GLY A 94 -0.88 5.01 16.50
N ALA A 95 -2.13 5.06 16.03
CA ALA A 95 -2.74 3.93 15.34
C ALA A 95 -2.01 3.52 14.05
N ASP A 96 -1.47 4.47 13.29
CA ASP A 96 -0.70 4.15 12.07
C ASP A 96 0.59 3.38 12.37
N ASP A 97 1.24 3.69 13.51
CA ASP A 97 2.45 2.97 13.92
C ASP A 97 2.11 1.54 14.34
N ARG A 98 1.05 1.37 15.15
CA ARG A 98 0.57 0.03 15.54
C ARG A 98 0.14 -0.79 14.33
N HIS A 99 -0.59 -0.17 13.40
CA HIS A 99 -1.03 -0.78 12.14
C HIS A 99 0.15 -1.28 11.30
N ALA A 100 1.18 -0.45 11.12
CA ALA A 100 2.38 -0.83 10.37
C ALA A 100 3.15 -1.97 11.06
N THR A 101 3.31 -1.91 12.39
CA THR A 101 3.95 -2.98 13.15
C THR A 101 3.17 -4.29 13.08
N GLU A 102 1.85 -4.22 13.17
CA GLU A 102 0.97 -5.39 13.10
C GLU A 102 0.97 -6.01 11.70
N THR A 103 0.93 -5.19 10.65
CA THR A 103 1.08 -5.63 9.26
C THR A 103 2.40 -6.39 9.08
N ALA A 104 3.50 -5.84 9.59
CA ALA A 104 4.82 -6.49 9.54
C ALA A 104 4.84 -7.82 10.33
N ARG A 105 4.19 -7.87 11.49
CA ARG A 105 4.05 -9.09 12.30
C ARG A 105 3.31 -10.18 11.54
N ILE A 106 2.18 -9.84 10.91
CA ILE A 106 1.37 -10.78 10.12
C ILE A 106 2.14 -11.27 8.89
N LEU A 107 2.83 -10.39 8.18
CA LEU A 107 3.67 -10.78 7.03
C LEU A 107 4.73 -11.82 7.42
N ARG A 108 5.44 -11.61 8.55
CA ARG A 108 6.40 -12.60 9.06
C ARG A 108 5.74 -13.94 9.39
N GLN A 109 4.56 -13.93 9.99
CA GLN A 109 3.81 -15.16 10.29
C GLN A 109 3.36 -15.91 9.04
N LEU A 110 3.11 -15.18 7.95
CA LEU A 110 2.78 -15.75 6.64
C LEU A 110 4.02 -16.20 5.85
N GLY A 111 5.24 -16.09 6.42
CA GLY A 111 6.48 -16.50 5.78
C GLY A 111 6.98 -15.54 4.70
N ALA A 112 6.56 -14.27 4.74
CA ALA A 112 7.08 -13.24 3.85
C ALA A 112 8.58 -13.02 4.04
N ASP A 113 9.28 -12.69 2.94
CA ASP A 113 10.67 -12.26 3.01
C ASP A 113 10.81 -10.83 3.57
N GLU A 114 12.05 -10.44 3.85
CA GLU A 114 12.34 -9.16 4.52
C GLU A 114 11.95 -7.96 3.67
N GLU A 115 12.06 -8.02 2.33
CA GLU A 115 11.65 -6.90 1.48
C GLU A 115 10.14 -6.64 1.57
N LEU A 116 9.34 -7.71 1.58
CA LEU A 116 7.90 -7.59 1.72
C LEU A 116 7.51 -7.09 3.12
N VAL A 117 8.22 -7.53 4.16
CA VAL A 117 8.05 -7.02 5.54
C VAL A 117 8.39 -5.53 5.62
N VAL A 118 9.50 -5.11 5.01
CA VAL A 118 9.90 -3.68 4.92
C VAL A 118 8.84 -2.87 4.19
N ALA A 119 8.32 -3.37 3.07
CA ALA A 119 7.20 -2.73 2.37
C ALA A 119 5.98 -2.60 3.29
N GLY A 120 5.66 -3.63 4.07
CA GLY A 120 4.60 -3.61 5.09
C GLY A 120 4.80 -2.52 6.16
N ILE A 121 6.03 -2.29 6.62
CA ILE A 121 6.32 -1.23 7.59
C ILE A 121 6.16 0.16 6.96
N LEU A 122 6.59 0.32 5.70
CA LEU A 122 6.74 1.61 5.05
C LEU A 122 5.52 2.07 4.23
N HIS A 123 4.60 1.17 3.86
CA HIS A 123 3.55 1.46 2.87
C HIS A 123 2.70 2.70 3.20
N ASP A 124 2.46 2.93 4.49
CA ASP A 124 1.64 4.02 5.00
C ASP A 124 2.44 5.23 5.55
N SER A 125 3.78 5.17 5.51
CA SER A 125 4.67 6.14 6.16
C SER A 125 4.51 7.58 5.67
N ALA A 126 4.03 7.78 4.45
CA ALA A 126 3.83 9.09 3.84
C ALA A 126 2.46 9.72 4.13
N LYS A 127 1.61 9.09 4.97
CA LYS A 127 0.36 9.70 5.42
C LYS A 127 0.64 11.03 6.14
N PRO A 128 -0.10 12.12 5.81
CA PRO A 128 0.08 13.38 6.51
C PRO A 128 -0.16 13.25 8.03
N ALA A 129 0.68 13.89 8.84
CA ALA A 129 0.56 13.82 10.30
C ALA A 129 -0.76 14.43 10.82
N ASN A 130 -1.39 15.33 10.05
CA ASN A 130 -2.68 15.95 10.34
C ASN A 130 -3.87 15.19 9.70
N THR A 131 -3.70 13.91 9.36
CA THR A 131 -4.79 13.07 8.81
C THR A 131 -5.86 12.82 9.87
N LEU A 132 -6.97 13.55 9.76
CA LEU A 132 -8.20 13.33 10.52
C LEU A 132 -8.91 12.02 10.15
N LEU A 133 -9.74 11.51 11.05
CA LEU A 133 -10.53 10.28 10.85
C LEU A 133 -11.43 10.35 9.61
N TRP A 134 -12.07 11.49 9.35
CA TRP A 134 -12.95 11.63 8.19
C TRP A 134 -12.20 11.46 6.86
N HIS A 135 -10.92 11.84 6.78
CA HIS A 135 -10.10 11.59 5.58
C HIS A 135 -9.96 10.09 5.32
N ARG A 136 -9.78 9.29 6.38
CA ARG A 136 -9.63 7.84 6.29
C ARG A 136 -10.92 7.18 5.83
N VAL A 137 -12.04 7.56 6.45
CA VAL A 137 -13.38 7.09 6.08
C VAL A 137 -13.70 7.46 4.63
N ALA A 138 -13.46 8.71 4.23
CA ALA A 138 -13.65 9.14 2.86
C ALA A 138 -12.73 8.39 1.88
N GLY A 139 -11.49 8.10 2.27
CA GLY A 139 -10.54 7.28 1.52
C GLY A 139 -11.10 5.89 1.20
N VAL A 140 -11.56 5.17 2.23
CA VAL A 140 -12.18 3.85 2.11
C VAL A 140 -13.39 3.84 1.16
N ILE A 141 -14.27 4.84 1.32
CA ILE A 141 -15.47 4.98 0.49
C ILE A 141 -15.09 5.23 -0.96
N LEU A 142 -14.15 6.14 -1.21
CA LEU A 142 -13.70 6.50 -2.56
C LEU A 142 -12.96 5.36 -3.24
N GLU A 143 -12.13 4.61 -2.52
CA GLU A 143 -11.42 3.44 -3.06
C GLU A 143 -12.39 2.39 -3.59
N SER A 144 -13.46 2.13 -2.82
CA SER A 144 -14.41 1.06 -3.14
C SER A 144 -15.47 1.48 -4.16
N LEU A 145 -16.00 2.71 -4.05
CA LEU A 145 -17.17 3.14 -4.82
C LEU A 145 -16.83 4.09 -5.98
N ALA A 146 -15.71 4.81 -5.91
CA ALA A 146 -15.39 5.85 -6.88
C ALA A 146 -13.87 6.01 -7.14
N PRO A 147 -13.16 4.95 -7.58
CA PRO A 147 -11.70 4.98 -7.74
C PRO A 147 -11.22 6.05 -8.75
N ARG A 148 -12.04 6.39 -9.75
CA ARG A 148 -11.74 7.49 -10.69
C ARG A 148 -11.77 8.86 -10.01
N VAL A 149 -12.70 9.08 -9.08
CA VAL A 149 -12.80 10.33 -8.31
C VAL A 149 -11.62 10.41 -7.35
N ARG A 150 -11.26 9.30 -6.70
CA ARG A 150 -10.06 9.19 -5.86
C ARG A 150 -8.81 9.68 -6.59
N GLY A 151 -8.57 9.18 -7.80
CA GLY A 151 -7.40 9.57 -8.59
C GLY A 151 -7.38 11.07 -8.94
N ARG A 152 -8.55 11.66 -9.23
CA ARG A 152 -8.65 13.11 -9.50
C ARG A 152 -8.40 13.96 -8.27
N LEU A 153 -8.87 13.53 -7.10
CA LEU A 153 -8.67 14.27 -5.85
C LEU A 153 -7.24 14.15 -5.32
N ALA A 154 -6.50 13.11 -5.71
CA ALA A 154 -5.12 12.88 -5.30
C ALA A 154 -4.11 13.90 -5.90
N SER A 155 -4.48 14.65 -6.96
CA SER A 155 -3.57 15.57 -7.64
C SER A 155 -3.41 16.95 -6.97
N GLY A 156 -4.07 17.19 -5.83
CA GLY A 156 -4.00 18.47 -5.12
C GLY A 156 -2.99 18.49 -3.96
N ASP A 157 -2.93 19.65 -3.28
CA ASP A 157 -2.03 19.86 -2.13
C ASP A 157 -2.72 19.89 -0.77
N SER A 158 -4.06 19.77 -0.74
CA SER A 158 -4.81 19.67 0.52
C SER A 158 -4.40 18.42 1.30
N THR A 159 -4.53 18.44 2.63
CA THR A 159 -4.27 17.26 3.49
C THR A 159 -4.96 16.00 2.94
N PHE A 160 -6.19 16.13 2.47
CA PHE A 160 -6.92 15.01 1.90
C PHE A 160 -6.31 14.52 0.58
N ALA A 161 -5.93 15.42 -0.33
CA ALA A 161 -5.26 15.05 -1.57
C ALA A 161 -3.93 14.33 -1.30
N ARG A 162 -3.13 14.87 -0.38
CA ARG A 162 -1.88 14.25 0.10
C ARG A 162 -2.14 12.89 0.73
N TYR A 163 -3.23 12.73 1.48
CA TYR A 163 -3.67 11.46 2.03
C TYR A 163 -4.10 10.48 0.93
N LEU A 164 -4.74 10.91 -0.16
CA LEU A 164 -5.09 9.99 -1.25
C LEU A 164 -3.87 9.55 -2.08
N ASP A 165 -2.84 10.41 -2.16
CA ASP A 165 -1.60 10.21 -2.93
C ASP A 165 -0.45 9.60 -2.11
N HIS A 166 -0.69 9.20 -0.85
CA HIS A 166 0.37 8.75 0.05
C HIS A 166 1.14 7.53 -0.45
N ALA A 167 0.53 6.63 -1.24
CA ALA A 167 1.22 5.48 -1.80
C ALA A 167 2.37 5.89 -2.74
N ARG A 168 2.10 6.81 -3.66
CA ARG A 168 3.12 7.33 -4.59
C ARG A 168 4.23 8.06 -3.83
N ARG A 169 3.84 8.94 -2.90
CA ARG A 169 4.78 9.72 -2.09
C ARG A 169 5.63 8.83 -1.17
N GLY A 170 5.05 7.79 -0.59
CA GLY A 170 5.75 6.81 0.22
C GLY A 170 6.76 6.03 -0.59
N ALA A 171 6.42 5.66 -1.83
CA ALA A 171 7.34 5.02 -2.76
C ALA A 171 8.50 5.94 -3.14
N GLU A 172 8.25 7.23 -3.35
CA GLU A 172 9.28 8.24 -3.61
C GLU A 172 10.23 8.42 -2.43
N LEU A 173 9.69 8.50 -1.21
CA LEU A 173 10.50 8.55 0.01
C LEU A 173 11.34 7.28 0.19
N ALA A 174 10.74 6.10 0.02
CA ALA A 174 11.46 4.83 0.13
C ALA A 174 12.59 4.73 -0.90
N ARG A 175 12.37 5.19 -2.14
CA ARG A 175 13.43 5.24 -3.16
C ARG A 175 14.54 6.20 -2.77
N ALA A 176 14.21 7.39 -2.28
CA ALA A 176 15.21 8.36 -1.83
C ALA A 176 16.04 7.83 -0.65
N ASP A 177 15.44 6.98 0.19
CA ASP A 177 16.10 6.31 1.32
C ASP A 177 16.88 5.04 0.90
N GLY A 178 16.95 4.72 -0.40
CA GLY A 178 17.72 3.60 -0.93
C GLY A 178 17.02 2.24 -0.88
N ALA A 179 15.70 2.20 -0.69
CA ALA A 179 14.95 0.96 -0.75
C ALA A 179 15.02 0.33 -2.15
N SER A 180 14.92 -1.00 -2.22
CA SER A 180 14.95 -1.72 -3.50
C SER A 180 13.74 -1.36 -4.37
N GLU A 181 13.89 -1.53 -5.68
CA GLU A 181 12.78 -1.30 -6.62
C GLU A 181 11.58 -2.23 -6.36
N ARG A 182 11.79 -3.40 -5.74
CA ARG A 182 10.69 -4.27 -5.31
C ARG A 182 9.87 -3.63 -4.19
N VAL A 183 10.52 -3.16 -3.12
CA VAL A 183 9.87 -2.44 -2.01
C VAL A 183 9.13 -1.22 -2.53
N VAL A 184 9.78 -0.41 -3.36
CA VAL A 184 9.20 0.82 -3.93
C VAL A 184 7.95 0.52 -4.75
N ARG A 185 7.96 -0.53 -5.58
CA ARG A 185 6.76 -0.96 -6.35
C ARG A 185 5.62 -1.42 -5.45
N LEU A 186 5.91 -2.20 -4.41
CA LEU A 186 4.90 -2.67 -3.46
C LEU A 186 4.22 -1.50 -2.75
N ILE A 187 5.01 -0.54 -2.26
CA ILE A 187 4.49 0.69 -1.65
C ILE A 187 3.67 1.50 -2.65
N ALA A 188 4.12 1.69 -3.90
CA ALA A 188 3.39 2.49 -4.89
C ALA A 188 2.01 1.89 -5.25
N ARG A 189 1.86 0.57 -5.12
CA ARG A 189 0.71 -0.18 -5.63
C ARG A 189 -0.22 -0.70 -4.53
N HIS A 190 0.03 -0.44 -3.25
CA HIS A 190 -0.73 -1.07 -2.16
C HIS A 190 -2.24 -0.70 -2.10
N HIS A 191 -2.67 0.40 -2.73
CA HIS A 191 -4.11 0.75 -2.91
C HIS A 191 -4.71 0.26 -4.23
N GLN A 192 -3.93 -0.41 -5.05
CA GLN A 192 -4.39 -0.94 -6.33
C GLN A 192 -4.86 -2.38 -6.13
N ARG A 193 -5.67 -2.86 -7.07
CA ARG A 193 -6.03 -4.27 -7.07
C ARG A 193 -4.74 -5.11 -7.18
N PRO A 194 -4.46 -6.02 -6.23
CA PRO A 194 -3.23 -6.78 -6.23
C PRO A 194 -3.22 -7.77 -7.39
N ILE A 195 -2.11 -7.82 -8.11
CA ILE A 195 -1.88 -8.67 -9.28
C ILE A 195 -0.93 -9.81 -8.92
N THR A 196 0.20 -9.47 -8.29
CA THR A 196 1.24 -10.43 -7.88
C THR A 196 0.94 -11.07 -6.53
N GLU A 197 1.65 -12.15 -6.20
CA GLU A 197 1.49 -12.81 -4.91
C GLU A 197 1.93 -11.91 -3.74
N ASP A 198 3.07 -11.22 -3.87
CA ASP A 198 3.52 -10.25 -2.87
C ASP A 198 2.49 -9.14 -2.62
N GLU A 199 1.88 -8.61 -3.68
CA GLU A 199 0.82 -7.59 -3.57
C GLU A 199 -0.41 -8.16 -2.84
N ARG A 200 -0.77 -9.41 -3.10
CA ARG A 200 -1.90 -10.08 -2.41
C ARG A 200 -1.58 -10.32 -0.95
N LEU A 201 -0.34 -10.72 -0.65
CA LEU A 201 0.10 -11.01 0.71
C LEU A 201 0.18 -9.74 1.54
N LEU A 202 0.73 -8.66 0.98
CA LEU A 202 0.72 -7.33 1.59
C LEU A 202 -0.72 -6.85 1.85
N ALA A 203 -1.58 -6.91 0.83
CA ALA A 203 -2.96 -6.49 0.97
C ALA A 203 -3.75 -7.37 1.96
N ARG A 204 -3.39 -8.65 2.12
CA ARG A 204 -4.00 -9.52 3.13
C ARG A 204 -3.58 -9.10 4.54
N ALA A 205 -2.27 -8.97 4.76
CA ALA A 205 -1.73 -8.59 6.07
C ALA A 205 -2.23 -7.21 6.52
N ASP A 206 -2.25 -6.23 5.61
CA ASP A 206 -2.80 -4.89 5.86
C ASP A 206 -4.27 -4.94 6.30
N ARG A 207 -5.09 -5.78 5.65
CA ARG A 207 -6.49 -5.95 6.04
C ARG A 207 -6.66 -6.64 7.39
N GLU A 208 -5.82 -7.61 7.71
CA GLU A 208 -5.86 -8.37 8.97
C GLU A 208 -5.31 -7.54 10.15
N ALA A 209 -4.44 -6.55 9.89
CA ALA A 209 -3.94 -5.60 10.88
C ALA A 209 -5.01 -4.59 11.37
N LEU A 210 -6.17 -4.54 10.70
CA LEU A 210 -7.37 -3.80 11.11
C LEU A 210 -8.50 -4.80 11.41
N PRO A 211 -8.58 -5.36 12.64
CA PRO A 211 -9.57 -6.36 13.00
C PRO A 211 -11.02 -5.87 12.87
#